data_AF-A0A1X7T7P4-F1
#
_entry.id   AF-A0A1X7T7P4-F1
#
_cell.length_a   1.000
_cell.length_b   1.000
_cell.length_c   1.000
_cell.angle_alpha   90.00
_cell.angle_beta   90.00
_cell.angle_gamma   90.00
#
_symmetry.space_group_name_H-M   'P 1'
#
loop_
_entity.id
_entity.type
_entity.pdbx_description
1 polymer ?
#
loop_
_entity_poly.entity_id
_entity_poly.type
_entity_poly.pdbx_seq_one_letter_code
_entity_poly.pdbx_strand_id
1 'polypeptide(L)'
;MATSQTCLGVDDLVDVLDLLKRCGFPETKWYELGLRLGLKKNTMDVIELKYRGDVYRCVTECLSQWLIIRTDSAASKLRQGMSFELDDCKFHLKAMTRPDYQPLVDNKRIIEKLQERITLMNMELMTEREHNEKIIKDIKDLKNEETEGAGDIEARNKMIEYDSLNDETKDQICLFTLYCNHPVTGKFMESILEIHKDELLPTVLDKAYELNEIGSSYSY
;
A
#
# COMPACT_ATOMS: atom_id res chain seq x y z
N MET A 1 26.02 4.36 -10.99
CA MET A 1 26.93 4.12 -9.85
C MET A 1 26.58 5.14 -8.78
N ALA A 2 25.96 4.72 -7.68
CA ALA A 2 25.70 5.60 -6.55
C ALA A 2 27.03 5.79 -5.81
N THR A 3 27.69 6.92 -5.99
CA THR A 3 28.79 7.31 -5.11
C THR A 3 28.17 7.64 -3.76
N SER A 4 28.26 6.71 -2.81
CA SER A 4 28.00 6.95 -1.40
C SER A 4 28.97 8.04 -0.95
N GLN A 5 28.56 9.29 -1.04
CA GLN A 5 29.38 10.42 -0.64
C GLN A 5 29.37 10.43 0.90
N THR A 6 30.38 9.81 1.50
CA THR A 6 30.63 9.88 2.94
C THR A 6 30.72 11.33 3.36
N CYS A 7 29.76 11.76 4.17
CA CYS A 7 29.70 13.09 4.75
C CYS A 7 30.78 13.22 5.81
N LEU A 8 31.99 13.57 5.38
CA LEU A 8 33.07 13.82 6.32
C LEU A 8 32.73 15.06 7.17
N GLY A 9 32.66 14.91 8.50
CA GLY A 9 32.38 15.93 9.52
C GLY A 9 33.64 16.46 10.23
N VAL A 10 33.45 17.34 11.21
CA VAL A 10 34.56 17.89 12.03
C VAL A 10 35.25 16.80 12.86
N ASP A 11 34.51 15.75 13.23
CA ASP A 11 35.01 14.63 14.03
C ASP A 11 35.97 13.70 13.24
N ASP A 12 35.98 13.78 11.90
CA ASP A 12 36.81 12.92 11.03
C ASP A 12 38.23 13.46 10.85
N LEU A 13 38.62 14.51 11.60
CA LEU A 13 39.95 15.12 11.48
C LEU A 13 41.08 14.10 11.68
N VAL A 14 40.93 13.21 12.67
CA VAL A 14 41.92 12.17 12.99
C VAL A 14 42.03 11.18 11.83
N ASP A 15 40.90 10.73 11.29
CA ASP A 15 40.87 9.78 10.17
C ASP A 15 41.49 10.36 8.90
N VAL A 16 41.24 11.65 8.61
CA VAL A 16 41.84 12.34 7.47
C VAL A 16 43.35 12.51 7.66
N LEU A 17 43.81 12.85 8.86
CA LEU A 17 45.24 12.95 9.18
C LEU A 17 45.94 11.59 9.01
N ASP A 18 45.34 10.52 9.51
CA ASP A 18 45.90 9.17 9.39
C ASP A 18 45.89 8.69 7.93
N LEU A 19 44.88 9.04 7.14
CA LEU A 19 44.86 8.78 5.71
C LEU A 19 46.01 9.49 4.98
N LEU A 20 46.26 10.77 5.28
CA LEU A 20 47.38 11.51 4.69
C LEU A 20 48.73 10.88 5.03
N LYS A 21 48.91 10.44 6.29
CA LYS A 21 50.11 9.72 6.73
C LYS A 21 50.28 8.40 5.98
N ARG A 22 49.21 7.60 5.87
CA ARG A 22 49.21 6.33 5.14
C ARG A 22 49.51 6.50 3.65
N CYS A 23 49.08 7.61 3.06
CA CYS A 23 49.37 7.97 1.68
C CYS A 23 50.77 8.57 1.48
N GLY A 24 51.56 8.73 2.54
CA GLY A 24 52.90 9.30 2.47
C GLY A 24 52.90 10.78 2.06
N PHE A 25 51.84 11.52 2.39
CA PHE A 25 51.74 12.93 2.02
C PHE A 25 52.83 13.75 2.72
N PRO A 26 53.63 14.55 1.98
CA PRO A 26 54.63 15.41 2.58
C PRO A 26 53.98 16.63 3.24
N GLU A 27 54.00 16.69 4.57
CA GLU A 27 53.40 17.78 5.37
C GLU A 27 53.92 19.18 4.99
N THR A 28 55.13 19.28 4.43
CA THR A 28 55.69 20.54 3.92
C THR A 28 54.87 21.17 2.78
N LYS A 29 54.03 20.39 2.09
CA LYS A 29 53.13 20.85 1.03
C LYS A 29 51.73 21.24 1.52
N TRP A 30 51.54 21.41 2.84
CA TRP A 30 50.25 21.78 3.42
C TRP A 30 49.65 23.06 2.81
N TYR A 31 50.48 24.03 2.45
CA TYR A 31 50.00 25.29 1.87
C TYR A 31 49.34 25.06 0.50
N GLU A 32 49.95 24.24 -0.35
CA GLU A 32 49.39 23.84 -1.65
C GLU A 32 48.10 23.02 -1.45
N LEU A 33 48.12 22.10 -0.48
CA LEU A 33 46.96 21.29 -0.15
C LEU A 33 45.77 22.17 0.27
N GLY A 34 45.96 23.11 1.18
CA GLY A 34 44.88 24.00 1.64
C GLY A 34 44.23 24.80 0.52
N LEU A 35 45.01 25.30 -0.44
CA LEU A 35 44.48 25.97 -1.63
C LEU A 35 43.67 25.02 -2.52
N ARG A 36 44.14 23.79 -2.74
CA ARG A 36 43.40 22.76 -3.50
C ARG A 36 42.11 22.34 -2.80
N LEU A 37 42.08 22.38 -1.47
CA LEU A 37 40.91 22.15 -0.65
C LEU A 37 39.93 23.34 -0.65
N GLY A 38 40.27 24.45 -1.34
CA GLY A 38 39.41 25.62 -1.50
C GLY A 38 39.52 26.65 -0.37
N LEU A 39 40.54 26.55 0.50
CA LEU A 39 40.79 27.55 1.53
C LEU A 39 41.28 28.86 0.92
N LYS A 40 40.81 29.99 1.46
CA LYS A 40 41.26 31.31 1.02
C LYS A 40 42.70 31.54 1.45
N LYS A 41 43.47 32.22 0.59
CA LYS A 41 44.87 32.58 0.88
C LYS A 41 45.05 33.26 2.24
N ASN A 42 44.18 34.20 2.59
CA ASN A 42 44.26 34.90 3.87
C ASN A 42 44.15 33.94 5.07
N THR A 43 43.33 32.88 4.97
CA THR A 43 43.22 31.86 6.01
C THR A 43 44.52 31.07 6.14
N MET A 44 45.14 30.73 5.01
CA MET A 44 46.43 30.03 4.97
C MET A 44 47.54 30.87 5.59
N ASP A 45 47.63 32.14 5.21
CA ASP A 45 48.64 33.08 5.71
C ASP A 45 48.51 33.28 7.24
N VAL A 46 47.29 33.30 7.77
CA VAL A 46 47.03 33.38 9.22
C VAL A 46 47.51 32.12 9.94
N ILE A 47 47.26 30.93 9.39
CA ILE A 47 47.71 29.66 9.96
C ILE A 47 49.24 29.61 9.98
N GLU A 48 49.88 29.98 8.87
CA GLU A 48 51.34 30.01 8.74
C GLU A 48 51.99 30.97 9.74
N LEU A 49 51.41 32.16 9.91
CA LEU A 49 51.90 33.15 10.88
C LEU A 49 51.75 32.69 12.33
N LYS A 50 50.65 32.01 12.66
CA LYS A 50 50.31 31.61 14.03
C LYS A 50 51.16 30.43 14.52
N TYR A 51 51.51 29.50 13.63
CA TYR A 51 52.22 28.27 13.98
C TYR A 51 53.57 28.15 13.23
N ARG A 52 54.27 29.28 13.08
CA ARG A 52 55.59 29.31 12.42
C ARG A 52 56.53 28.25 12.98
N GLY A 53 57.05 27.40 12.10
CA GLY A 53 58.01 26.35 12.44
C GLY A 53 57.38 25.01 12.85
N ASP A 54 56.06 24.95 13.07
CA ASP A 54 55.34 23.71 13.38
C ASP A 54 54.43 23.31 12.20
N VAL A 55 55.02 22.57 11.26
CA VAL A 55 54.36 22.14 10.03
C VAL A 55 53.16 21.22 10.33
N TYR A 56 53.29 20.36 11.33
CA TYR A 56 52.23 19.43 11.73
C TYR A 56 51.00 20.19 12.26
N ARG A 57 51.20 21.21 13.09
CA ARG A 57 50.11 22.11 13.51
C ARG A 57 49.48 22.83 12.33
N CYS A 58 50.28 23.33 11.38
CA CYS A 58 49.73 23.98 10.18
C CYS A 58 48.84 23.04 9.37
N VAL A 59 49.26 21.77 9.15
CA VAL A 59 48.43 20.74 8.48
C VAL A 59 47.14 20.49 9.25
N THR A 60 47.24 20.27 10.57
CA THR A 60 46.09 19.97 11.42
C THR A 60 45.06 21.10 11.36
N GLU A 61 45.49 22.34 11.52
CA GLU A 61 44.60 23.50 11.53
C GLU A 61 44.03 23.81 10.14
N CYS A 62 44.81 23.59 9.08
CA CYS A 62 44.34 23.67 7.70
C CYS A 62 43.19 22.69 7.46
N LEU A 63 43.34 21.43 7.88
CA LEU A 63 42.30 20.41 7.73
C LEU A 63 41.09 20.72 8.60
N SER A 64 41.28 21.16 9.85
CA SER A 64 40.18 21.59 10.72
C SER A 64 39.34 22.68 10.06
N GLN A 65 39.97 23.71 9.49
CA GLN A 65 39.26 24.80 8.81
C GLN A 65 38.50 24.29 7.57
N TRP A 66 39.10 23.39 6.80
CA TRP A 66 38.45 22.77 5.66
C TRP A 66 37.22 21.94 6.05
N LEU A 67 37.32 21.13 7.12
CA LEU A 67 36.20 20.35 7.64
C LEU A 67 35.06 21.26 8.09
N ILE A 68 35.37 22.33 8.83
CA ILE A 68 34.38 23.30 9.32
C ILE A 68 33.61 23.94 8.15
N ILE A 69 34.31 24.46 7.14
CA ILE A 69 33.67 25.08 5.97
C ILE A 69 32.79 24.08 5.23
N ARG A 70 33.23 22.82 5.12
CA ARG A 70 32.42 21.79 4.48
C ARG A 70 31.19 21.43 5.32
N THR A 71 31.27 21.46 6.65
CA THR A 71 30.12 21.21 7.52
C THR A 71 29.16 22.39 7.65
N ASP A 72 29.64 23.62 7.54
CA ASP A 72 28.80 24.83 7.73
C ASP A 72 28.12 25.33 6.44
N SER A 73 28.45 24.72 5.29
CA SER A 73 27.80 25.06 4.02
C SER A 73 26.28 24.79 4.04
N ALA A 74 25.50 25.57 3.28
CA ALA A 74 24.06 25.31 3.16
C ALA A 74 23.78 23.89 2.64
N ALA A 75 24.61 23.41 1.71
CA ALA A 75 24.47 22.08 1.13
C ALA A 75 24.79 20.94 2.12
N SER A 76 25.70 21.14 3.07
CA SER A 76 25.97 20.16 4.13
C SER A 76 24.88 20.15 5.19
N LYS A 77 24.35 21.31 5.59
CA LYS A 77 23.21 21.41 6.50
C LYS A 77 21.97 20.70 5.93
N LEU A 78 21.67 20.94 4.65
CA LEU A 78 20.60 20.22 3.95
C LEU A 78 20.84 18.71 3.90
N ARG A 79 22.06 18.28 3.55
CA ARG A 79 22.42 16.85 3.54
C ARG A 79 22.28 16.21 4.92
N GLN A 80 22.67 16.92 5.98
CA GLN A 80 22.53 16.45 7.35
C GLN A 80 21.06 16.31 7.75
N GLY A 81 20.21 17.30 7.43
CA GLY A 81 18.76 17.21 7.65
C GLY A 81 18.14 16.01 6.92
N MET A 82 18.46 15.83 5.64
CA MET A 82 17.99 14.68 4.86
C MET A 82 18.48 13.34 5.43
N SER A 83 19.70 13.28 5.98
CA SER A 83 20.22 12.06 6.61
C SER A 83 19.40 11.68 7.84
N PHE A 84 19.03 12.65 8.68
CA PHE A 84 18.19 12.41 9.85
C PHE A 84 16.81 11.87 9.47
N GLU A 85 16.16 12.48 8.47
CA GLU A 85 14.86 12.00 7.98
C GLU A 85 14.95 10.59 7.39
N LEU A 86 16.02 10.29 6.66
CA LEU A 86 16.26 8.97 6.08
C LEU A 86 16.49 7.92 7.17
N ASP A 87 17.26 8.25 8.21
CA ASP A 87 17.52 7.35 9.33
C ASP A 87 16.24 7.08 10.15
N ASP A 88 15.40 8.10 10.34
CA ASP A 88 14.10 7.97 10.99
C ASP A 88 13.15 7.05 10.18
N CYS A 89 13.04 7.27 8.88
CA CYS A 89 12.28 6.41 7.98
C CYS A 89 12.78 4.96 8.00
N LYS A 90 14.11 4.76 7.99
CA LYS A 90 14.74 3.44 8.08
C LYS A 90 14.43 2.76 9.40
N PHE A 91 14.43 3.51 10.51
CA PHE A 91 14.06 3.00 11.82
C PHE A 91 12.60 2.51 11.84
N HIS A 92 11.67 3.33 11.35
CA HIS A 92 10.25 2.97 11.27
C HIS A 92 9.99 1.77 10.35
N LEU A 93 10.61 1.73 9.17
CA LEU A 93 10.49 0.61 8.25
C LEU A 93 10.97 -0.70 8.89
N LYS A 94 12.12 -0.64 9.58
CA LYS A 94 12.64 -1.80 10.31
C LYS A 94 11.71 -2.25 11.44
N ALA A 95 11.09 -1.31 12.15
CA ALA A 95 10.09 -1.64 13.16
C ALA A 95 8.87 -2.36 12.56
N MET A 96 8.37 -1.88 11.41
CA MET A 96 7.22 -2.48 10.71
C MET A 96 7.49 -3.90 10.19
N THR A 97 8.74 -4.22 9.85
CA THR A 97 9.11 -5.59 9.45
C THR A 97 9.09 -6.59 10.61
N ARG A 98 9.02 -6.13 11.86
CA ARG A 98 8.96 -7.04 13.00
C ARG A 98 7.54 -7.62 13.15
N PRO A 99 7.43 -8.93 13.41
CA PRO A 99 6.14 -9.58 13.58
C PRO A 99 5.35 -9.10 14.81
N ASP A 100 6.02 -8.45 15.76
CA ASP A 100 5.44 -7.90 17.00
C ASP A 100 5.06 -6.41 16.89
N TYR A 101 5.11 -5.82 15.69
CA TYR A 101 4.72 -4.43 15.46
C TYR A 101 3.21 -4.23 15.68
N GLN A 102 2.87 -3.65 16.84
CA GLN A 102 1.50 -3.57 17.37
C GLN A 102 0.44 -3.11 16.36
N PRO A 103 0.63 -2.04 15.56
CA PRO A 103 -0.39 -1.61 14.60
C PRO A 103 -0.79 -2.69 13.58
N LEU A 104 0.17 -3.51 13.12
CA LEU A 104 -0.12 -4.60 12.19
C LEU A 104 -0.77 -5.79 12.90
N VAL A 105 -0.33 -6.09 14.12
CA VAL A 105 -0.91 -7.15 14.96
C VAL A 105 -2.38 -6.83 15.31
N ASP A 106 -2.67 -5.59 15.67
CA ASP A 106 -4.02 -5.12 16.00
C ASP A 106 -4.93 -5.18 14.77
N ASN A 107 -4.46 -4.71 13.61
CA ASN A 107 -5.21 -4.81 12.36
C ASN A 107 -5.53 -6.26 12.02
N LYS A 108 -4.57 -7.17 12.16
CA LYS A 108 -4.79 -8.61 11.96
C LYS A 108 -5.87 -9.15 12.91
N ARG A 109 -5.80 -8.80 14.19
CA ARG A 109 -6.80 -9.21 15.19
C ARG A 109 -8.19 -8.65 14.88
N ILE A 110 -8.28 -7.42 14.38
CA ILE A 110 -9.56 -6.81 13.97
C ILE A 110 -10.14 -7.57 12.77
N ILE A 111 -9.32 -7.91 11.78
CA ILE A 111 -9.73 -8.69 10.61
C ILE A 111 -10.26 -10.06 11.05
N GLU A 112 -9.54 -10.77 11.93
CA GLU A 112 -9.97 -12.07 12.47
C GLU A 112 -11.35 -11.98 13.15
N LYS A 113 -11.55 -10.96 14.01
CA LYS A 113 -12.85 -10.72 14.68
C LYS A 113 -13.99 -10.42 13.71
N LEU A 114 -13.71 -9.74 12.60
CA LEU A 114 -14.71 -9.47 11.57
C LEU A 114 -15.06 -10.74 10.80
N GLN A 115 -14.08 -11.56 10.45
CA GLN A 115 -14.29 -12.85 9.79
C GLN A 115 -15.12 -13.82 10.66
N GLU A 116 -14.86 -13.88 11.97
CA GLU A 116 -15.66 -14.65 12.91
C GLU A 116 -17.12 -14.19 12.94
N ARG A 117 -17.35 -12.86 13.01
CA ARG A 117 -18.71 -12.30 13.01
C ARG A 117 -19.47 -12.58 11.73
N ILE A 118 -18.81 -12.46 10.57
CA ILE A 118 -19.41 -12.78 9.27
C ILE A 118 -19.79 -14.26 9.23
N THR A 119 -18.91 -15.13 9.71
CA THR A 119 -19.16 -16.58 9.74
C THR A 119 -20.36 -16.93 10.61
N LEU A 120 -20.46 -16.34 11.81
CA LEU A 120 -21.59 -16.54 12.71
C LEU A 120 -22.91 -16.06 12.08
N MET A 121 -22.92 -14.85 11.53
CA MET A 121 -24.10 -14.28 10.87
C MET A 121 -24.56 -15.14 9.69
N ASN A 122 -23.62 -15.68 8.90
CA ASN A 122 -23.97 -16.57 7.79
C ASN A 122 -24.60 -17.87 8.29
N MET A 123 -24.13 -18.47 9.39
CA MET A 123 -24.76 -19.66 9.98
C MET A 123 -26.19 -19.37 10.45
N GLU A 124 -26.39 -18.25 11.16
CA GLU A 124 -27.73 -17.83 11.61
C GLU A 124 -28.68 -17.63 10.42
N LEU A 125 -28.20 -16.95 9.37
CA LEU A 125 -28.96 -16.70 8.16
C LEU A 125 -29.31 -18.01 7.41
N MET A 126 -28.40 -18.99 7.38
CA MET A 126 -28.69 -20.33 6.85
C MET A 126 -29.81 -21.02 7.63
N THR A 127 -29.78 -20.98 8.97
CA THR A 127 -30.83 -21.60 9.79
C THR A 127 -32.19 -20.92 9.63
N GLU A 128 -32.22 -19.59 9.49
CA GLU A 128 -33.44 -18.85 9.18
C GLU A 128 -34.00 -19.19 7.79
N ARG A 129 -33.13 -19.38 6.79
CA ARG A 129 -33.54 -19.81 5.45
C ARG A 129 -34.18 -21.20 5.49
N GLU A 130 -33.55 -22.16 6.15
CA GLU A 130 -34.10 -23.52 6.32
C GLU A 130 -35.47 -23.50 7.02
N HIS A 131 -35.63 -22.65 8.04
CA HIS A 131 -36.91 -22.48 8.72
C HIS A 131 -37.98 -21.89 7.80
N ASN A 132 -37.65 -20.85 7.04
CA ASN A 132 -38.56 -20.21 6.10
C ASN A 132 -38.97 -21.13 4.95
N GLU A 133 -38.06 -21.94 4.42
CA GLU A 133 -38.36 -22.97 3.40
C GLU A 133 -39.38 -23.98 3.92
N LYS A 134 -39.25 -24.41 5.18
CA LYS A 134 -40.21 -25.31 5.82
C LYS A 134 -41.59 -24.67 5.93
N ILE A 135 -41.67 -23.41 6.37
CA ILE A 135 -42.94 -22.66 6.44
C ILE A 135 -43.59 -22.54 5.05
N ILE A 136 -42.82 -22.20 4.01
CA ILE A 136 -43.33 -22.07 2.64
C ILE A 136 -43.92 -23.40 2.16
N LYS A 137 -43.26 -24.53 2.47
CA LYS A 137 -43.76 -25.86 2.14
C LYS A 137 -45.08 -26.16 2.86
N ASP A 138 -45.14 -25.93 4.17
CA ASP A 138 -46.34 -26.16 4.98
C ASP A 138 -47.54 -25.31 4.46
N ILE A 139 -47.31 -24.06 4.04
CA ILE A 139 -48.34 -23.19 3.44
C ILE A 139 -48.83 -23.74 2.09
N LYS A 140 -47.93 -24.28 1.25
CA LYS A 140 -48.30 -24.88 -0.04
C LYS A 140 -49.18 -26.12 0.15
N ASP A 141 -48.81 -26.98 1.10
CA ASP A 141 -49.54 -28.22 1.37
C ASP A 141 -50.98 -27.92 1.83
N LEU A 142 -51.18 -26.94 2.71
CA LEU A 142 -52.51 -26.49 3.16
C LEU A 142 -53.41 -25.96 2.04
N LYS A 143 -52.84 -25.27 1.03
CA LYS A 143 -53.60 -24.75 -0.12
C LYS A 143 -54.09 -25.85 -1.08
N ASN A 144 -53.34 -26.95 -1.16
CA ASN A 144 -53.70 -28.08 -2.03
C ASN A 144 -54.83 -28.91 -1.40
N GLU A 145 -54.94 -28.98 -0.08
CA GLU A 145 -56.03 -29.65 0.63
C GLU A 145 -57.38 -28.87 0.54
N GLU A 146 -57.34 -27.54 0.42
CA GLU A 146 -58.55 -26.71 0.24
C GLU A 146 -59.15 -26.77 -1.18
N THR A 147 -58.40 -27.27 -2.18
CA THR A 147 -58.83 -27.30 -3.59
C THR A 147 -59.50 -28.62 -4.03
N GLU A 148 -59.44 -29.69 -3.23
CA GLU A 148 -60.17 -30.94 -3.50
C GLU A 148 -61.68 -30.87 -3.14
N GLY A 149 -62.15 -29.74 -2.57
CA GLY A 149 -63.53 -29.53 -2.14
C GLY A 149 -64.40 -28.60 -3.00
N ALA A 150 -63.87 -27.99 -4.07
CA ALA A 150 -64.58 -26.97 -4.86
C ALA A 150 -64.68 -27.35 -6.35
N GLY A 151 -65.45 -28.40 -6.64
CA GLY A 151 -65.89 -28.71 -8.00
C GLY A 151 -66.83 -27.62 -8.53
N ASP A 152 -66.29 -26.66 -9.29
CA ASP A 152 -66.89 -26.08 -10.52
C ASP A 152 -66.13 -24.87 -11.12
N ILE A 153 -65.00 -24.44 -10.54
CA ILE A 153 -64.26 -23.25 -11.04
C ILE A 153 -63.16 -23.63 -12.07
N GLU A 154 -62.92 -24.93 -12.30
CA GLU A 154 -61.81 -25.44 -13.11
C GLU A 154 -62.01 -25.28 -14.63
N ALA A 155 -63.25 -25.11 -15.11
CA ALA A 155 -63.52 -25.00 -16.55
C ALA A 155 -63.19 -23.62 -17.13
N ARG A 156 -63.11 -22.56 -16.32
CA ARG A 156 -62.84 -21.20 -16.80
C ARG A 156 -61.34 -20.86 -16.81
N ASN A 157 -60.53 -21.50 -15.98
CA ASN A 157 -59.09 -21.25 -15.91
C ASN A 157 -58.29 -22.02 -16.98
N LYS A 158 -58.81 -23.15 -17.50
CA LYS A 158 -58.17 -23.92 -18.59
C LYS A 158 -58.00 -23.16 -19.91
N MET A 159 -58.71 -22.05 -20.11
CA MET A 159 -58.61 -21.23 -21.34
C MET A 159 -57.59 -20.09 -21.22
N ILE A 160 -57.08 -19.82 -20.01
CA ILE A 160 -56.01 -18.83 -19.76
C ILE A 160 -54.64 -19.53 -19.71
N GLU A 161 -54.63 -20.84 -19.48
CA GLU A 161 -53.44 -21.68 -19.30
C GLU A 161 -53.00 -22.37 -20.62
N TYR A 162 -52.91 -21.63 -21.72
CA TYR A 162 -52.21 -22.16 -22.91
C TYR A 162 -51.16 -21.21 -23.50
N ASP A 163 -50.96 -20.03 -22.91
CA ASP A 163 -49.95 -19.07 -23.38
C ASP A 163 -48.81 -18.76 -22.39
N SER A 164 -48.78 -19.35 -21.18
CA SER A 164 -47.72 -19.09 -20.17
C SER A 164 -46.86 -20.30 -19.81
N LEU A 165 -46.74 -21.31 -20.68
CA LEU A 165 -45.83 -22.46 -20.54
C LEU A 165 -44.33 -22.06 -20.66
N ASN A 166 -43.87 -21.09 -19.88
CA ASN A 166 -42.45 -20.72 -19.81
C ASN A 166 -42.02 -20.05 -18.49
N ASP A 167 -42.80 -20.11 -17.41
CA ASP A 167 -42.56 -19.28 -16.20
C ASP A 167 -41.84 -20.00 -15.03
N GLU A 168 -41.63 -21.32 -15.09
CA GLU A 168 -40.95 -22.05 -14.00
C GLU A 168 -39.44 -21.78 -13.89
N THR A 169 -38.79 -21.29 -14.95
CA THR A 169 -37.33 -21.02 -14.95
C THR A 169 -36.96 -19.57 -14.60
N LYS A 170 -37.92 -18.64 -14.59
CA LYS A 170 -37.64 -17.23 -14.29
C LYS A 170 -37.53 -16.92 -12.80
N ASP A 171 -38.27 -17.64 -11.97
CA ASP A 171 -38.29 -17.42 -10.52
C ASP A 171 -36.97 -17.79 -9.82
N GLN A 172 -36.08 -18.50 -10.50
CA GLN A 172 -34.79 -18.91 -9.95
C GLN A 172 -33.66 -17.95 -10.31
N ILE A 173 -33.92 -16.93 -11.12
CA ILE A 173 -32.90 -16.01 -11.64
C ILE A 173 -33.08 -14.60 -11.04
N CYS A 174 -32.01 -14.05 -10.50
CA CYS A 174 -31.91 -12.67 -10.00
C CYS A 174 -31.11 -11.81 -10.98
N LEU A 175 -31.64 -10.63 -11.28
CA LEU A 175 -31.00 -9.61 -12.11
C LEU A 175 -30.45 -8.49 -11.21
N PHE A 176 -29.16 -8.21 -11.34
CA PHE A 176 -28.48 -7.13 -10.61
C PHE A 176 -27.93 -6.10 -11.60
N THR A 177 -28.18 -4.82 -11.34
CA THR A 177 -27.57 -3.72 -12.09
C THR A 177 -26.28 -3.30 -11.39
N LEU A 178 -25.16 -3.38 -12.11
CA LEU A 178 -23.84 -2.99 -11.67
C LEU A 178 -23.46 -1.64 -12.28
N TYR A 179 -22.88 -0.78 -11.45
CA TYR A 179 -22.40 0.54 -11.85
C TYR A 179 -20.90 0.62 -11.60
N CYS A 180 -20.13 0.95 -12.64
CA CYS A 180 -18.70 1.14 -12.51
C CYS A 180 -18.21 2.30 -13.38
N ASN A 181 -17.12 2.94 -12.97
CA ASN A 181 -16.42 3.90 -13.81
C ASN A 181 -15.20 3.20 -14.39
N HIS A 182 -15.04 3.26 -15.70
CA HIS A 182 -13.92 2.63 -16.37
C HIS A 182 -12.60 3.20 -15.81
N PRO A 183 -11.66 2.34 -15.33
CA PRO A 183 -10.49 2.80 -14.59
C PRO A 183 -9.54 3.68 -15.43
N VAL A 184 -9.45 3.42 -16.74
CA VAL A 184 -8.62 4.20 -17.68
C VAL A 184 -9.35 5.35 -18.37
N THR A 185 -10.56 5.14 -18.90
CA THR A 185 -11.29 6.16 -19.67
C THR A 185 -12.18 7.07 -18.82
N GLY A 186 -12.46 6.70 -17.56
CA GLY A 186 -13.36 7.43 -16.66
C GLY A 186 -14.83 7.43 -17.08
N LYS A 187 -15.19 6.70 -18.15
CA LYS A 187 -16.58 6.60 -18.61
C LYS A 187 -17.40 5.76 -17.64
N PHE A 188 -18.59 6.26 -17.34
CA PHE A 188 -19.61 5.52 -16.59
C PHE A 188 -20.09 4.34 -17.42
N MET A 189 -20.14 3.17 -16.81
CA MET A 189 -20.65 1.94 -17.39
C MET A 189 -21.72 1.33 -16.47
N GLU A 190 -22.77 0.85 -17.13
CA GLU A 190 -23.86 0.11 -16.52
C GLU A 190 -23.87 -1.28 -17.13
N SER A 191 -24.00 -2.31 -16.30
CA SER A 191 -24.03 -3.71 -16.74
C SER A 191 -25.06 -4.49 -15.96
N ILE A 192 -25.73 -5.43 -16.61
CA ILE A 192 -26.74 -6.29 -15.99
C ILE A 192 -26.11 -7.66 -15.79
N LEU A 193 -26.12 -8.12 -14.55
CA LEU A 193 -25.63 -9.45 -14.16
C LEU A 193 -26.82 -10.34 -13.79
N GLU A 194 -26.95 -11.45 -14.52
CA GLU A 194 -27.99 -12.45 -14.36
C GLU A 194 -27.43 -13.67 -13.62
N ILE A 195 -28.05 -14.06 -12.50
CA ILE A 195 -27.52 -15.06 -11.57
C ILE A 195 -28.63 -15.97 -11.06
N HIS A 196 -28.36 -17.27 -10.97
CA HIS A 196 -29.24 -18.20 -10.27
C HIS A 196 -29.22 -17.99 -8.74
N LYS A 197 -30.37 -18.15 -8.07
CA LYS A 197 -30.51 -17.98 -6.60
C LYS A 197 -29.58 -18.89 -5.78
N ASP A 198 -29.22 -20.05 -6.34
CA ASP A 198 -28.40 -21.06 -5.67
C ASP A 198 -26.88 -20.89 -5.91
N GLU A 199 -26.47 -19.86 -6.66
CA GLU A 199 -25.04 -19.61 -6.87
C GLU A 199 -24.35 -19.07 -5.62
N LEU A 200 -23.18 -19.65 -5.31
CA LEU A 200 -22.36 -19.21 -4.19
C LEU A 200 -21.79 -17.82 -4.44
N LEU A 201 -21.78 -16.99 -3.40
CA LEU A 201 -21.31 -15.60 -3.45
C LEU A 201 -19.92 -15.41 -4.09
N PRO A 202 -18.91 -16.27 -3.86
CA PRO A 202 -17.61 -16.12 -4.55
C PRO A 202 -17.74 -16.21 -6.07
N THR A 203 -18.51 -17.18 -6.57
CA THR A 203 -18.75 -17.36 -8.01
C THR A 203 -19.51 -16.19 -8.61
N VAL A 204 -20.46 -15.61 -7.86
CA VAL A 204 -21.18 -14.40 -8.24
C VAL A 204 -20.23 -13.21 -8.39
N LEU A 205 -19.32 -13.03 -7.44
CA LEU A 205 -18.35 -11.93 -7.47
C LEU A 205 -17.36 -12.08 -8.62
N ASP A 206 -16.88 -13.31 -8.88
CA ASP A 206 -15.99 -13.57 -10.01
C ASP A 206 -16.68 -13.21 -11.35
N LYS A 207 -17.94 -13.63 -11.54
CA LYS A 207 -18.74 -13.25 -12.72
C LYS A 207 -18.93 -11.74 -12.86
N ALA A 208 -19.15 -11.04 -11.74
CA ALA A 208 -19.29 -9.58 -11.73
C ALA A 208 -17.98 -8.87 -12.13
N TYR A 209 -16.84 -9.40 -11.69
CA TYR A 209 -15.52 -8.87 -12.06
C TYR A 209 -15.21 -9.07 -13.54
N GLU A 210 -15.43 -10.28 -14.07
CA GLU A 210 -15.22 -10.59 -15.48
C GLU A 210 -16.09 -9.71 -16.39
N LEU A 211 -17.36 -9.48 -16.07
CA LEU A 211 -18.23 -8.58 -16.84
C LEU A 211 -17.68 -7.14 -16.90
N ASN A 212 -17.10 -6.65 -15.81
CA ASN A 212 -16.50 -5.32 -15.77
C ASN A 212 -15.18 -5.25 -16.55
N GLU A 213 -14.39 -6.33 -16.60
CA GLU A 213 -13.18 -6.39 -17.43
C GLU A 213 -13.49 -6.50 -18.92
N ILE A 214 -14.49 -7.31 -19.30
CA ILE A 214 -14.89 -7.47 -20.70
C ILE A 214 -15.39 -6.14 -21.28
N GLY A 215 -16.12 -5.33 -20.51
CA GLY A 215 -16.52 -3.97 -20.90
C GLY A 215 -15.35 -3.02 -21.18
N SER A 216 -14.16 -3.29 -20.65
CA SER A 216 -12.95 -2.49 -20.90
C SER A 216 -12.22 -2.88 -22.20
N SER A 217 -12.49 -4.06 -22.76
CA SER A 217 -11.78 -4.60 -23.94
C SER A 217 -12.39 -4.20 -25.30
N TYR A 218 -13.65 -3.73 -25.32
CA TYR A 218 -14.39 -3.45 -26.56
C TYR A 218 -14.40 -1.97 -27.01
N SER A 219 -13.59 -1.09 -26.42
CA SER A 219 -13.46 0.31 -26.85
C SER A 219 -12.06 0.62 -27.39
N TYR A 220 -11.73 0.09 -28.57
CA TYR A 220 -10.68 0.65 -29.44
C TYR A 220 -11.29 1.46 -30.57
#